data_AF-A0A8H7CL62-F1
#
_entry.id   AF-A0A8H7CL62-F1
#
_cell.length_a   1.000
_cell.length_b   1.000
_cell.length_c   1.000
_cell.angle_alpha   90.00
_cell.angle_beta   90.00
_cell.angle_gamma   90.00
#
_symmetry.space_group_name_H-M   'P 1'
#
loop_
_entity.id
_entity.type
_entity.pdbx_description
1 polymer ?
#
loop_
_entity_poly.entity_id
_entity_poly.type
_entity_poly.pdbx_seq_one_letter_code
_entity_poly.pdbx_strand_id
1 'polypeptide(L)'
;MSPRTFTLASRASQLAQIQTNIVVANLEALHPPSADSSPKFATSFMSTAGDRNQSQALYLLGGKALWTKDLEVALKEGTVDMLVHSFKDVPTVLPEGCVIGAILERENPVDSLVVKAGKDWKSLEELPAGSVVGTSSVRRVAQLRRKFPQLKFLDVRGNLNTRMAKLDAEDGPYAALILAKSGMVRNGMGDRLTADILPPTLFHAVSQGALAVEIRSDDVEAMELCKKITHRQTAWACLAERACLRVLEGGCSVPVGVSTQLDDAGELELTGCVTSLDGSLHVQHTLKEKVESVEDAESVGARLAKVLIDSGAGKILADINKDRERRVAEAEAKETVVQARLAKELSEIKSEGCPVGENNAVFAESTVPISLAGINLVKADDFSTWWFTIEVMGESLYQSEVYTLQFRFDAQYPISSPAVQFVVTDGRESPVHPHVYSNGHICASILGNEWSPVLSVIAVCVTLQSMLASCKKKERCVERFVFAFHLASDTALLD
;
A
#
# COMPACT_ATOMS: atom_id res chain seq x y z
N MET A 1 -17.19 -39.81 -3.95
CA MET A 1 -15.99 -39.04 -3.56
C MET A 1 -16.45 -37.97 -2.59
N SER A 2 -15.69 -37.69 -1.53
CA SER A 2 -15.99 -36.57 -0.65
C SER A 2 -15.93 -35.26 -1.43
N PRO A 3 -16.86 -34.30 -1.21
CA PRO A 3 -16.81 -33.02 -1.90
C PRO A 3 -15.50 -32.29 -1.60
N ARG A 4 -14.91 -31.70 -2.66
CA ARG A 4 -13.69 -30.90 -2.55
C ARG A 4 -13.95 -29.63 -1.75
N THR A 5 -12.98 -29.22 -0.94
CA THR A 5 -12.94 -27.90 -0.33
C THR A 5 -12.11 -26.98 -1.22
N PHE A 6 -12.70 -25.86 -1.63
CA PHE A 6 -12.03 -24.79 -2.35
C PHE A 6 -11.59 -23.71 -1.37
N THR A 7 -10.30 -23.40 -1.36
CA THR A 7 -9.73 -22.35 -0.53
C THR A 7 -9.60 -21.07 -1.36
N LEU A 8 -10.42 -20.08 -1.02
CA LEU A 8 -10.39 -18.74 -1.61
C LEU A 8 -9.43 -17.85 -0.82
N ALA A 9 -8.45 -17.27 -1.50
CA ALA A 9 -7.45 -16.44 -0.85
C ALA A 9 -7.44 -15.00 -1.34
N SER A 10 -7.06 -14.09 -0.44
CA SER A 10 -6.87 -12.68 -0.77
C SER A 10 -5.86 -12.03 0.17
N ARG A 11 -5.64 -10.73 -0.05
CA ARG A 11 -4.93 -9.90 0.92
C ARG A 11 -5.62 -9.89 2.28
N ALA A 12 -4.85 -9.67 3.34
CA ALA A 12 -5.34 -9.60 4.72
C ALA A 12 -6.08 -8.29 5.08
N SER A 13 -6.11 -7.29 4.19
CA SER A 13 -6.82 -6.04 4.45
C SER A 13 -8.34 -6.27 4.62
N GLN A 14 -8.98 -5.51 5.50
CA GLN A 14 -10.43 -5.62 5.77
C GLN A 14 -11.27 -5.60 4.48
N LEU A 15 -10.97 -4.69 3.55
CA LEU A 15 -11.70 -4.62 2.28
C LEU A 15 -11.52 -5.89 1.43
N ALA A 16 -10.31 -6.45 1.40
CA ALA A 16 -10.06 -7.69 0.66
C ALA A 16 -10.80 -8.88 1.28
N GLN A 17 -10.84 -8.99 2.61
CA GLN A 17 -11.62 -10.02 3.29
C GLN A 17 -13.13 -9.91 2.97
N ILE A 18 -13.68 -8.69 3.01
CA ILE A 18 -15.08 -8.45 2.62
C ILE A 18 -15.32 -8.88 1.17
N GLN A 19 -14.41 -8.54 0.26
CA GLN A 19 -14.53 -8.91 -1.15
C GLN A 19 -14.50 -10.44 -1.35
N THR A 20 -13.63 -11.13 -0.62
CA THR A 20 -13.58 -12.60 -0.62
C THR A 20 -14.88 -13.20 -0.12
N ASN A 21 -15.44 -12.67 0.97
CA ASN A 21 -16.71 -13.15 1.51
C ASN A 21 -17.90 -12.90 0.57
N ILE A 22 -17.87 -11.83 -0.23
CA ILE A 22 -18.86 -11.63 -1.31
C ILE A 22 -18.78 -12.76 -2.34
N VAL A 23 -17.57 -13.16 -2.75
CA VAL A 23 -17.39 -14.28 -3.69
C VAL A 23 -17.85 -15.60 -3.07
N VAL A 24 -17.46 -15.88 -1.83
CA VAL A 24 -17.91 -17.08 -1.09
C VAL A 24 -19.44 -17.14 -1.04
N ALA A 25 -20.12 -16.05 -0.66
CA ALA A 25 -21.57 -16.01 -0.59
C ALA A 25 -22.25 -16.28 -1.95
N ASN A 26 -21.68 -15.79 -3.05
CA ASN A 26 -22.19 -16.09 -4.39
C ASN A 26 -22.02 -17.57 -4.77
N LEU A 27 -20.90 -18.19 -4.39
CA LEU A 27 -20.65 -19.61 -4.61
C LEU A 27 -21.57 -20.49 -3.75
N GLU A 28 -21.74 -20.16 -2.47
CA GLU A 28 -22.62 -20.88 -1.54
C GLU A 28 -24.10 -20.77 -1.94
N ALA A 29 -24.54 -19.62 -2.45
CA ALA A 29 -25.91 -19.44 -2.94
C ALA A 29 -26.25 -20.39 -4.11
N LEU A 30 -25.26 -20.73 -4.94
CA LEU A 30 -25.40 -21.68 -6.05
C LEU A 30 -25.20 -23.14 -5.63
N HIS A 31 -24.57 -23.36 -4.47
CA HIS A 31 -24.20 -24.67 -3.94
C HIS A 31 -24.58 -24.81 -2.46
N PRO A 32 -25.89 -24.91 -2.14
CA PRO A 32 -26.33 -24.95 -0.75
C PRO A 32 -25.67 -26.09 0.04
N PRO A 33 -25.26 -25.87 1.30
CA PRO A 33 -24.57 -26.87 2.12
C PRO A 33 -25.40 -28.13 2.45
N SER A 34 -26.70 -28.13 2.13
CA SER A 34 -27.66 -29.18 2.48
C SER A 34 -27.59 -30.42 1.58
N ALA A 35 -26.79 -30.40 0.50
CA ALA A 35 -26.53 -31.58 -0.31
C ALA A 35 -25.17 -32.19 0.07
N ASP A 36 -25.14 -33.48 0.41
CA ASP A 36 -23.93 -34.24 0.79
C ASP A 36 -22.79 -34.19 -0.26
N SER A 37 -23.10 -33.75 -1.49
CA SER A 37 -22.16 -33.60 -2.61
C SER A 37 -21.76 -32.16 -2.94
N SER A 38 -22.21 -31.15 -2.19
CA SER A 38 -21.88 -29.74 -2.48
C SER A 38 -20.40 -29.44 -2.19
N PRO A 39 -19.71 -28.68 -3.06
CA PRO A 39 -18.37 -28.19 -2.77
C PRO A 39 -18.38 -27.34 -1.49
N LYS A 40 -17.27 -27.38 -0.76
CA LYS A 40 -17.08 -26.56 0.45
C LYS A 40 -16.18 -25.38 0.12
N PHE A 41 -16.37 -24.27 0.84
CA PHE A 41 -15.58 -23.06 0.64
C PHE A 41 -14.89 -22.67 1.95
N ALA A 42 -13.60 -22.40 1.88
CA ALA A 42 -12.78 -21.91 2.98
C ALA A 42 -12.07 -20.63 2.54
N THR A 43 -11.66 -19.79 3.50
CA THR A 43 -10.92 -18.55 3.22
C THR A 43 -9.51 -18.60 3.78
N SER A 44 -8.56 -17.96 3.09
CA SER A 44 -7.18 -17.80 3.52
C SER A 44 -6.69 -16.37 3.25
N PHE A 45 -6.03 -15.75 4.21
CA PHE A 45 -5.63 -14.34 4.09
C PHE A 45 -4.13 -14.19 4.31
N MET A 46 -3.46 -13.47 3.41
CA MET A 46 -2.02 -13.25 3.47
C MET A 46 -1.63 -11.78 3.23
N SER A 47 -0.47 -11.39 3.75
CA SER A 47 0.10 -10.06 3.56
C SER A 47 1.00 -10.05 2.33
N THR A 48 0.84 -9.06 1.45
CA THR A 48 1.64 -8.92 0.21
C THR A 48 2.77 -7.90 0.36
N ALA A 49 3.75 -7.91 -0.54
CA ALA A 49 4.82 -6.91 -0.54
C ALA A 49 4.32 -5.46 -0.54
N GLY A 50 3.24 -5.17 -1.29
CA GLY A 50 2.62 -3.84 -1.27
C GLY A 50 2.00 -3.45 0.06
N ASP A 51 1.56 -4.43 0.88
CA ASP A 51 1.00 -4.16 2.21
C ASP A 51 2.09 -3.72 3.19
N ARG A 52 3.28 -4.30 3.04
CA ARG A 52 4.47 -4.03 3.85
C ARG A 52 5.13 -2.70 3.50
N ASN A 53 5.06 -2.24 2.24
CA ASN A 53 5.68 -0.99 1.81
C ASN A 53 4.67 0.18 1.67
N GLN A 54 4.54 0.95 2.74
CA GLN A 54 3.65 2.13 2.79
C GLN A 54 4.38 3.48 2.71
N SER A 55 5.72 3.48 2.74
CA SER A 55 6.55 4.68 2.80
C SER A 55 6.89 5.25 1.43
N GLN A 56 6.96 4.42 0.38
CA GLN A 56 7.27 4.87 -0.98
C GLN A 56 6.02 5.16 -1.84
N ALA A 57 6.15 6.12 -2.75
CA ALA A 57 5.10 6.47 -3.71
C ALA A 57 4.78 5.29 -4.66
N LEU A 58 3.53 5.15 -5.09
CA LEU A 58 3.07 3.94 -5.81
C LEU A 58 3.83 3.69 -7.12
N TYR A 59 4.19 4.76 -7.84
CA TYR A 59 4.90 4.65 -9.11
C TYR A 59 6.38 4.22 -8.95
N LEU A 60 6.94 4.36 -7.73
CA LEU A 60 8.31 3.93 -7.39
C LEU A 60 8.38 2.45 -7.01
N LEU A 61 7.28 1.86 -6.55
CA LEU A 61 7.19 0.45 -6.14
C LEU A 61 7.14 -0.53 -7.33
N GLY A 62 7.92 -0.25 -8.37
CA GLY A 62 7.85 -0.86 -9.70
C GLY A 62 7.60 -2.37 -9.71
N GLY A 63 6.42 -2.77 -10.19
CA GLY A 63 6.10 -4.16 -10.48
C GLY A 63 4.65 -4.29 -10.93
N LYS A 64 4.41 -4.94 -12.07
CA LYS A 64 3.05 -5.22 -12.59
C LYS A 64 2.21 -6.10 -11.62
N ALA A 65 2.85 -6.75 -10.64
CA ALA A 65 2.25 -7.75 -9.76
C ALA A 65 2.47 -7.48 -8.25
N LEU A 66 2.64 -6.22 -7.82
CA LEU A 66 2.94 -5.86 -6.42
C LEU A 66 1.97 -6.47 -5.39
N TRP A 67 0.72 -6.65 -5.80
CA TRP A 67 -0.38 -7.14 -4.96
C TRP A 67 -0.80 -8.58 -5.27
N THR A 68 -0.29 -9.17 -6.34
CA THR A 68 -0.74 -10.49 -6.83
C THR A 68 0.35 -11.55 -6.73
N LYS A 69 1.64 -11.19 -6.82
CA LYS A 69 2.76 -12.15 -6.89
C LYS A 69 2.77 -13.19 -5.76
N ASP A 70 2.66 -12.75 -4.50
CA ASP A 70 2.70 -13.67 -3.34
C ASP A 70 1.49 -14.62 -3.34
N LEU A 71 0.32 -14.14 -3.81
CA LEU A 71 -0.91 -14.92 -3.94
C LEU A 71 -0.81 -15.93 -5.11
N GLU A 72 -0.26 -15.51 -6.24
CA GLU A 72 -0.07 -16.32 -7.45
C GLU A 72 0.86 -17.52 -7.19
N VAL A 73 1.86 -17.36 -6.31
CA VAL A 73 2.71 -18.48 -5.86
C VAL A 73 1.87 -19.53 -5.13
N ALA A 74 1.07 -19.12 -4.15
CA ALA A 74 0.21 -20.05 -3.40
C ALA A 74 -0.82 -20.75 -4.30
N LEU A 75 -1.35 -20.04 -5.32
CA LEU A 75 -2.28 -20.61 -6.29
C LEU A 75 -1.60 -21.69 -7.14
N LYS A 76 -0.37 -21.45 -7.61
CA LYS A 76 0.40 -22.40 -8.43
C LYS A 76 0.87 -23.62 -7.64
N GLU A 77 1.22 -23.44 -6.37
CA GLU A 77 1.62 -24.54 -5.48
C GLU A 77 0.44 -25.42 -5.03
N GLY A 78 -0.80 -25.01 -5.32
CA GLY A 78 -1.98 -25.75 -4.89
C GLY A 78 -2.35 -25.54 -3.42
N THR A 79 -1.70 -24.60 -2.74
CA THR A 79 -2.00 -24.21 -1.35
C THR A 79 -3.36 -23.51 -1.25
N VAL A 80 -3.77 -22.82 -2.32
CA VAL A 80 -5.09 -22.20 -2.47
C VAL A 80 -5.64 -22.52 -3.86
N ASP A 81 -6.96 -22.39 -4.04
CA ASP A 81 -7.64 -22.78 -5.28
C ASP A 81 -8.11 -21.59 -6.11
N MET A 82 -8.42 -20.48 -5.45
CA MET A 82 -8.96 -19.28 -6.09
C MET A 82 -8.40 -18.04 -5.39
N LEU A 83 -8.05 -17.02 -6.15
CA LEU A 83 -7.64 -15.72 -5.62
C LEU A 83 -8.69 -14.67 -5.92
N VAL A 84 -9.07 -13.88 -4.92
CA VAL A 84 -10.07 -12.81 -5.06
C VAL A 84 -9.38 -11.45 -5.10
N HIS A 85 -9.67 -10.70 -6.16
CA HIS A 85 -9.06 -9.40 -6.41
C HIS A 85 -10.09 -8.31 -6.67
N SER A 86 -9.77 -7.08 -6.25
CA SER A 86 -10.29 -5.89 -6.93
C SER A 86 -9.70 -5.86 -8.34
N PHE A 87 -10.55 -5.90 -9.37
CA PHE A 87 -10.05 -6.25 -10.72
C PHE A 87 -9.11 -5.20 -11.32
N LYS A 88 -9.25 -3.93 -10.91
CA LYS A 88 -8.33 -2.85 -11.28
C LYS A 88 -6.88 -3.04 -10.80
N ASP A 89 -6.67 -3.89 -9.79
CA ASP A 89 -5.35 -4.15 -9.22
C ASP A 89 -4.67 -5.37 -9.88
N VAL A 90 -5.36 -6.04 -10.81
CA VAL A 90 -4.87 -7.21 -11.52
C VAL A 90 -4.17 -6.80 -12.82
N PRO A 91 -2.90 -7.20 -13.04
CA PRO A 91 -2.19 -6.89 -14.29
C PRO A 91 -2.91 -7.40 -15.53
N THR A 92 -2.76 -6.70 -16.65
CA THR A 92 -3.40 -7.02 -17.95
C THR A 92 -2.92 -8.33 -18.57
N VAL A 93 -1.76 -8.83 -18.12
CA VAL A 93 -1.16 -10.12 -18.46
C VAL A 93 -0.90 -10.86 -17.15
N LEU A 94 -1.48 -12.05 -17.02
CA LEU A 94 -1.28 -12.92 -15.86
C LEU A 94 -0.05 -13.83 -16.08
N PRO A 95 0.54 -14.37 -15.00
CA PRO A 95 1.55 -15.41 -15.12
C PRO A 95 1.04 -16.63 -15.88
N GLU A 96 1.96 -17.36 -16.53
CA GLU A 96 1.63 -18.66 -17.13
C GLU A 96 1.01 -19.61 -16.10
N GLY A 97 -0.04 -20.32 -16.50
CA GLY A 97 -0.81 -21.21 -15.63
C GLY A 97 -1.92 -20.53 -14.82
N CYS A 98 -2.04 -19.20 -14.87
CA CYS A 98 -3.11 -18.45 -14.19
C CYS A 98 -4.12 -17.84 -15.17
N VAL A 99 -5.41 -17.85 -14.82
CA VAL A 99 -6.49 -17.25 -15.62
C VAL A 99 -7.52 -16.56 -14.74
N ILE A 100 -8.20 -15.54 -15.26
CA ILE A 100 -9.41 -15.01 -14.63
C ILE A 100 -10.56 -15.98 -14.91
N GLY A 101 -10.97 -16.73 -13.90
CA GLY A 101 -12.09 -17.66 -13.98
C GLY A 101 -13.44 -16.95 -13.90
N ALA A 102 -13.56 -15.90 -13.08
CA ALA A 102 -14.82 -15.17 -12.93
C ALA A 102 -14.63 -13.66 -12.83
N ILE A 103 -15.66 -12.93 -13.29
CA ILE A 103 -15.83 -11.49 -13.08
C ILE A 103 -17.25 -11.28 -12.56
N LEU A 104 -17.38 -10.84 -11.31
CA LEU A 104 -18.68 -10.67 -10.66
C LEU A 104 -19.40 -9.39 -11.12
N GLU A 105 -20.66 -9.25 -10.74
CA GLU A 105 -21.44 -8.03 -10.96
C GLU A 105 -20.70 -6.78 -10.44
N ARG A 106 -20.75 -5.70 -11.23
CA ARG A 106 -19.94 -4.51 -10.98
C ARG A 106 -20.64 -3.60 -9.98
N GLU A 107 -19.93 -3.27 -8.91
CA GLU A 107 -20.32 -2.14 -8.07
C GLU A 107 -20.02 -0.83 -8.80
N ASN A 108 -20.66 0.28 -8.38
CA ASN A 108 -20.47 1.58 -9.03
C ASN A 108 -18.97 1.92 -9.24
N PRO A 109 -18.51 2.10 -10.49
CA PRO A 109 -17.10 2.22 -10.82
C PRO A 109 -16.53 3.62 -10.59
N VAL A 110 -17.35 4.63 -10.27
CA VAL A 110 -16.91 6.03 -10.18
C VAL A 110 -15.94 6.27 -9.03
N ASP A 111 -15.18 7.36 -9.16
CA ASP A 111 -14.47 7.95 -8.04
C ASP A 111 -15.37 8.98 -7.35
N SER A 112 -15.21 9.10 -6.04
CA SER A 112 -15.99 10.03 -5.23
C SER A 112 -15.08 10.88 -4.36
N LEU A 113 -15.51 12.12 -4.16
CA LEU A 113 -14.97 13.08 -3.22
C LEU A 113 -15.36 12.68 -1.79
N VAL A 114 -14.40 12.77 -0.89
CA VAL A 114 -14.60 12.59 0.55
C VAL A 114 -13.99 13.79 1.26
N VAL A 115 -14.82 14.69 1.75
CA VAL A 115 -14.38 15.91 2.44
C VAL A 115 -14.07 15.64 3.92
N LYS A 116 -13.09 16.36 4.47
CA LYS A 116 -12.70 16.28 5.89
C LYS A 116 -13.91 16.52 6.80
N ALA A 117 -14.01 15.73 7.87
CA ALA A 117 -15.10 15.88 8.84
C ALA A 117 -15.18 17.31 9.40
N GLY A 118 -16.40 17.83 9.58
CA GLY A 118 -16.63 19.19 10.07
C GLY A 118 -16.43 20.29 9.02
N LYS A 119 -16.26 19.94 7.74
CA LYS A 119 -16.28 20.88 6.62
C LYS A 119 -17.52 20.64 5.76
N ASP A 120 -18.11 21.72 5.26
CA ASP A 120 -19.39 21.67 4.54
C ASP A 120 -19.28 21.68 3.02
N TRP A 121 -18.06 21.66 2.47
CA TRP A 121 -17.84 21.60 1.02
C TRP A 121 -18.49 20.35 0.42
N LYS A 122 -19.24 20.51 -0.67
CA LYS A 122 -19.98 19.44 -1.36
C LYS A 122 -19.39 19.04 -2.70
N SER A 123 -18.45 19.82 -3.21
CA SER A 123 -17.84 19.62 -4.53
C SER A 123 -16.37 20.01 -4.53
N LEU A 124 -15.65 19.65 -5.60
CA LEU A 124 -14.26 20.08 -5.78
C LEU A 124 -14.17 21.58 -6.08
N GLU A 125 -15.19 22.13 -6.73
CA GLU A 125 -15.35 23.54 -7.06
C GLU A 125 -15.43 24.44 -5.81
N GLU A 126 -15.96 23.91 -4.71
CA GLU A 126 -16.10 24.63 -3.44
C GLU A 126 -14.82 24.64 -2.58
N LEU A 127 -13.83 23.81 -2.91
CA LEU A 127 -12.58 23.77 -2.16
C LEU A 127 -11.79 25.07 -2.39
N PRO A 128 -11.31 25.75 -1.32
CA PRO A 128 -10.48 26.94 -1.44
C PRO A 128 -9.24 26.72 -2.31
N ALA A 129 -8.77 27.78 -2.98
CA ALA A 129 -7.51 27.75 -3.70
C ALA A 129 -6.36 27.33 -2.77
N GLY A 130 -5.51 26.43 -3.23
CA GLY A 130 -4.41 25.86 -2.45
C GLY A 130 -4.80 24.71 -1.51
N SER A 131 -6.09 24.36 -1.41
CA SER A 131 -6.53 23.17 -0.66
C SER A 131 -5.86 21.90 -1.19
N VAL A 132 -5.52 21.01 -0.26
CA VAL A 132 -4.83 19.75 -0.56
C VAL A 132 -5.85 18.62 -0.69
N VAL A 133 -5.84 17.97 -1.84
CA VAL A 133 -6.64 16.78 -2.15
C VAL A 133 -5.73 15.55 -2.15
N GLY A 134 -6.03 14.59 -1.28
CA GLY A 134 -5.24 13.37 -1.11
C GLY A 134 -5.61 12.29 -2.12
N THR A 135 -4.67 11.90 -2.99
CA THR A 135 -4.80 10.72 -3.84
C THR A 135 -3.43 10.28 -4.38
N SER A 136 -3.14 8.98 -4.31
CA SER A 136 -1.88 8.41 -4.86
C SER A 136 -2.02 7.92 -6.31
N SER A 137 -3.13 8.23 -6.99
CA SER A 137 -3.40 7.77 -8.35
C SER A 137 -2.98 8.81 -9.37
N VAL A 138 -1.97 8.49 -10.18
CA VAL A 138 -1.51 9.37 -11.28
C VAL A 138 -2.63 9.70 -12.26
N ARG A 139 -3.55 8.74 -12.52
CA ARG A 139 -4.76 8.94 -13.33
C ARG A 139 -5.63 10.06 -12.76
N ARG A 140 -5.96 9.99 -11.47
CA ARG A 140 -6.82 10.98 -10.81
C ARG A 140 -6.17 12.35 -10.81
N VAL A 141 -4.90 12.41 -10.42
CA VAL A 141 -4.16 13.68 -10.36
C VAL A 141 -4.09 14.34 -11.74
N ALA A 142 -3.73 13.60 -12.78
CA ALA A 142 -3.61 14.11 -14.15
C ALA A 142 -4.94 14.73 -14.65
N GLN A 143 -6.05 14.01 -14.51
CA GLN A 143 -7.36 14.47 -14.96
C GLN A 143 -7.89 15.65 -14.12
N LEU A 144 -7.71 15.60 -12.79
CA LEU A 144 -8.22 16.64 -11.91
C LEU A 144 -7.39 17.92 -12.00
N ARG A 145 -6.07 17.85 -12.20
CA ARG A 145 -5.22 19.05 -12.42
C ARG A 145 -5.67 19.89 -13.62
N ARG A 146 -6.14 19.23 -14.68
CA ARG A 146 -6.66 19.90 -15.87
C ARG A 146 -7.86 20.80 -15.54
N LYS A 147 -8.78 20.32 -14.70
CA LYS A 147 -10.01 21.06 -14.33
C LYS A 147 -9.81 21.97 -13.11
N PHE A 148 -8.93 21.58 -12.19
CA PHE A 148 -8.73 22.25 -10.90
C PHE A 148 -7.26 22.61 -10.66
N PRO A 149 -6.66 23.49 -11.50
CA PRO A 149 -5.24 23.88 -11.37
C PRO A 149 -4.94 24.62 -10.06
N GLN A 150 -5.95 25.16 -9.39
CA GLN A 150 -5.83 25.85 -8.09
C GLN A 150 -5.65 24.88 -6.91
N LEU A 151 -5.95 23.59 -7.07
CA LEU A 151 -5.85 22.60 -5.99
C LEU A 151 -4.46 21.95 -5.96
N LYS A 152 -4.02 21.57 -4.76
CA LYS A 152 -2.79 20.81 -4.55
C LYS A 152 -3.14 19.33 -4.41
N PHE A 153 -2.34 18.45 -5.01
CA PHE A 153 -2.52 17.01 -4.90
C PHE A 153 -1.34 16.39 -4.18
N LEU A 154 -1.60 15.69 -3.07
CA LEU A 154 -0.59 14.97 -2.30
C LEU A 154 -0.92 13.47 -2.24
N ASP A 155 0.12 12.66 -2.19
CA ASP A 155 -0.02 11.20 -2.07
C ASP A 155 -0.61 10.83 -0.71
N VAL A 156 -1.64 9.98 -0.73
CA VAL A 156 -2.22 9.38 0.47
C VAL A 156 -2.11 7.85 0.40
N ARG A 157 -1.38 7.27 1.35
CA ARG A 157 -1.06 5.83 1.44
C ARG A 157 -1.73 5.17 2.65
N GLY A 158 -1.87 3.85 2.57
CA GLY A 158 -2.57 3.01 3.55
C GLY A 158 -3.89 2.46 3.01
N ASN A 159 -4.52 1.58 3.79
CA ASN A 159 -5.86 1.07 3.54
C ASN A 159 -6.93 2.18 3.77
N LEU A 160 -8.21 1.89 3.53
CA LEU A 160 -9.28 2.90 3.68
C LEU A 160 -9.32 3.51 5.09
N ASN A 161 -9.26 2.69 6.14
CA ASN A 161 -9.27 3.16 7.53
C ASN A 161 -8.12 4.15 7.80
N THR A 162 -6.90 3.81 7.39
CA THR A 162 -5.73 4.68 7.55
C THR A 162 -5.88 5.99 6.78
N ARG A 163 -6.45 5.95 5.57
CA ARG A 163 -6.68 7.15 4.76
C ARG A 163 -7.73 8.06 5.40
N MET A 164 -8.82 7.48 5.90
CA MET A 164 -9.86 8.23 6.60
C MET A 164 -9.32 8.89 7.87
N ALA A 165 -8.51 8.17 8.66
CA ALA A 165 -7.83 8.73 9.82
C ALA A 165 -6.90 9.89 9.44
N LYS A 166 -6.13 9.77 8.35
CA LYS A 166 -5.27 10.86 7.84
C LYS A 166 -6.05 12.08 7.36
N LEU A 167 -7.24 11.87 6.79
CA LEU A 167 -8.13 12.95 6.38
C LEU A 167 -8.66 13.71 7.60
N ASP A 168 -9.12 12.97 8.61
CA ASP A 168 -9.82 13.53 9.77
C ASP A 168 -8.86 14.02 10.88
N ALA A 169 -7.57 13.68 10.82
CA ALA A 169 -6.54 14.20 11.72
C ALA A 169 -6.53 15.74 11.71
N GLU A 170 -6.57 16.37 12.89
CA GLU A 170 -6.76 17.82 13.04
C GLU A 170 -5.67 18.62 12.32
N ASP A 171 -4.41 18.23 12.52
CA ASP A 171 -3.19 18.73 11.90
C ASP A 171 -2.83 18.04 10.56
N GLY A 172 -3.72 17.17 10.07
CA GLY A 172 -3.57 16.49 8.78
C GLY A 172 -3.64 17.48 7.60
N PRO A 173 -2.81 17.31 6.56
CA PRO A 173 -2.71 18.28 5.47
C PRO A 173 -3.91 18.26 4.52
N TYR A 174 -4.76 17.23 4.57
CA TYR A 174 -5.80 16.99 3.57
C TYR A 174 -7.08 17.75 3.88
N ALA A 175 -7.60 18.48 2.88
CA ALA A 175 -8.95 19.04 2.90
C ALA A 175 -10.00 18.01 2.43
N ALA A 176 -9.60 17.13 1.50
CA ALA A 176 -10.43 16.07 0.95
C ALA A 176 -9.58 14.92 0.40
N LEU A 177 -10.19 13.76 0.19
CA LEU A 177 -9.63 12.63 -0.53
C LEU A 177 -10.46 12.30 -1.78
N ILE A 178 -9.82 11.68 -2.77
CA ILE A 178 -10.52 11.01 -3.87
C ILE A 178 -10.37 9.49 -3.72
N LEU A 179 -11.49 8.79 -3.55
CA LEU A 179 -11.55 7.34 -3.31
C LEU A 179 -12.51 6.67 -4.30
N ALA A 180 -12.39 5.36 -4.47
CA ALA A 180 -13.32 4.63 -5.33
C ALA A 180 -14.61 4.40 -4.56
N LYS A 181 -15.77 4.72 -5.15
CA LYS A 181 -17.08 4.54 -4.52
C LYS A 181 -17.29 3.12 -4.04
N SER A 182 -17.03 2.16 -4.92
CA SER A 182 -17.18 0.73 -4.63
C SER A 182 -16.41 0.27 -3.38
N GLY A 183 -15.21 0.81 -3.16
CA GLY A 183 -14.40 0.46 -1.99
C GLY A 183 -15.02 0.99 -0.69
N MET A 184 -15.54 2.22 -0.73
CA MET A 184 -16.20 2.84 0.43
C MET A 184 -17.50 2.12 0.77
N VAL A 185 -18.34 1.85 -0.23
CA VAL A 185 -19.63 1.16 -0.05
C VAL A 185 -19.43 -0.24 0.54
N ARG A 186 -18.53 -1.05 -0.04
CA ARG A 186 -18.22 -2.40 0.46
C ARG A 186 -17.68 -2.38 1.90
N ASN A 187 -16.93 -1.35 2.28
CA ASN A 187 -16.40 -1.21 3.63
C ASN A 187 -17.41 -0.61 4.62
N GLY A 188 -18.68 -0.40 4.22
CA GLY A 188 -19.69 0.21 5.10
C GLY A 188 -19.47 1.71 5.33
N MET A 189 -18.67 2.37 4.49
CA MET A 189 -18.34 3.79 4.59
C MET A 189 -19.05 4.65 3.53
N GLY A 190 -20.17 4.17 2.98
CA GLY A 190 -20.94 4.89 1.95
C GLY A 190 -21.36 6.29 2.38
N ASP A 191 -21.73 6.46 3.65
CA ASP A 191 -22.18 7.74 4.22
C ASP A 191 -21.07 8.80 4.31
N ARG A 192 -19.80 8.40 4.19
CA ARG A 192 -18.66 9.32 4.13
C ARG A 192 -18.50 9.96 2.75
N LEU A 193 -19.15 9.43 1.72
CA LEU A 193 -19.05 9.97 0.37
C LEU A 193 -19.75 11.33 0.28
N THR A 194 -19.02 12.33 -0.22
CA THR A 194 -19.54 13.70 -0.38
C THR A 194 -20.22 13.87 -1.73
N ALA A 195 -19.55 13.48 -2.81
CA ALA A 195 -20.08 13.58 -4.17
C ALA A 195 -19.36 12.63 -5.13
N ASP A 196 -20.08 12.11 -6.12
CA ASP A 196 -19.48 11.35 -7.21
C ASP A 196 -18.85 12.30 -8.24
N ILE A 197 -17.68 11.93 -8.77
CA ILE A 197 -16.99 12.68 -9.80
C ILE A 197 -17.14 11.92 -11.12
N LEU A 198 -17.99 12.45 -11.99
CA LEU A 198 -18.37 11.81 -13.25
C LEU A 198 -17.53 12.30 -14.44
N PRO A 199 -17.46 11.53 -15.53
CA PRO A 199 -17.02 12.04 -16.83
C PRO A 199 -17.75 13.34 -17.23
N PRO A 200 -17.08 14.29 -17.91
CA PRO A 200 -15.69 14.24 -18.36
C PRO A 200 -14.68 14.74 -17.30
N THR A 201 -15.13 15.00 -16.06
CA THR A 201 -14.23 15.50 -14.99
C THR A 201 -13.26 14.41 -14.55
N LEU A 202 -13.75 13.18 -14.36
CA LEU A 202 -12.90 12.05 -13.97
C LEU A 202 -13.44 10.74 -14.55
N PHE A 203 -12.66 10.14 -15.44
CA PHE A 203 -12.86 8.80 -15.96
C PHE A 203 -12.22 7.79 -15.00
N HIS A 204 -12.95 6.72 -14.67
CA HIS A 204 -12.53 5.74 -13.66
C HIS A 204 -11.35 4.89 -14.14
N ALA A 205 -10.72 4.17 -13.21
CA ALA A 205 -9.71 3.19 -13.58
C ALA A 205 -10.35 1.99 -14.30
N VAL A 206 -9.56 1.34 -15.16
CA VAL A 206 -9.93 0.09 -15.84
C VAL A 206 -10.35 -0.95 -14.81
N SER A 207 -11.51 -1.55 -15.04
CA SER A 207 -12.15 -2.57 -14.20
C SER A 207 -12.44 -2.13 -12.76
N GLN A 208 -12.42 -0.82 -12.45
CA GLN A 208 -12.79 -0.32 -11.13
C GLN A 208 -14.23 -0.73 -10.79
N GLY A 209 -14.49 -1.16 -9.55
CA GLY A 209 -15.81 -1.64 -9.12
C GLY A 209 -16.05 -3.14 -9.31
N ALA A 210 -15.36 -3.79 -10.25
CA ALA A 210 -15.48 -5.24 -10.44
C ALA A 210 -14.61 -6.03 -9.45
N LEU A 211 -15.08 -7.23 -9.09
CA LEU A 211 -14.26 -8.27 -8.46
C LEU A 211 -13.93 -9.33 -9.50
N ALA A 212 -12.70 -9.83 -9.47
CA ALA A 212 -12.24 -10.91 -10.31
C ALA A 212 -11.74 -12.07 -9.46
N VAL A 213 -12.00 -13.29 -9.94
CA VAL A 213 -11.50 -14.53 -9.36
C VAL A 213 -10.45 -15.10 -10.30
N GLU A 214 -9.21 -15.21 -9.82
CA GLU A 214 -8.12 -15.84 -10.54
C GLU A 214 -7.96 -17.29 -10.08
N ILE A 215 -7.77 -18.21 -11.03
CA ILE A 215 -7.64 -19.65 -10.80
C ILE A 215 -6.50 -20.23 -11.64
N ARG A 216 -6.10 -21.48 -11.34
CA ARG A 216 -5.21 -22.22 -12.24
C ARG A 216 -5.92 -22.56 -13.54
N SER A 217 -5.21 -22.44 -14.66
CA SER A 217 -5.75 -22.70 -16.00
C SER A 217 -6.20 -24.15 -16.22
N ASP A 218 -5.63 -25.10 -15.49
CA ASP A 218 -5.89 -26.53 -15.58
C ASP A 218 -6.94 -27.03 -14.57
N ASP A 219 -7.44 -26.16 -13.67
CA ASP A 219 -8.44 -26.52 -12.67
C ASP A 219 -9.86 -26.42 -13.23
N VAL A 220 -10.28 -27.48 -13.92
CA VAL A 220 -11.60 -27.57 -14.56
C VAL A 220 -12.75 -27.39 -13.58
N GLU A 221 -12.63 -27.93 -12.36
CA GLU A 221 -13.70 -27.84 -11.35
C GLU A 221 -13.86 -26.41 -10.84
N ALA A 222 -12.75 -25.71 -10.56
CA ALA A 222 -12.77 -24.30 -10.19
C ALA A 222 -13.34 -23.43 -11.32
N MET A 223 -12.98 -23.72 -12.58
CA MET A 223 -13.49 -23.02 -13.76
C MET A 223 -15.02 -23.15 -13.89
N GLU A 224 -15.58 -24.35 -13.71
CA GLU A 224 -17.03 -24.56 -13.77
C GLU A 224 -17.80 -23.82 -12.66
N LEU A 225 -17.22 -23.68 -11.47
CA LEU A 225 -17.78 -22.84 -10.41
C LEU A 225 -17.74 -21.36 -10.79
N CYS A 226 -16.59 -20.91 -11.28
CA CYS A 226 -16.37 -19.52 -11.65
C CYS A 226 -17.30 -19.05 -12.79
N LYS A 227 -17.57 -19.90 -13.78
CA LYS A 227 -18.52 -19.59 -14.87
C LYS A 227 -19.91 -19.20 -14.35
N LYS A 228 -20.40 -19.87 -13.29
CA LYS A 228 -21.75 -19.66 -12.76
C LYS A 228 -21.92 -18.35 -12.00
N ILE A 229 -20.84 -17.82 -11.42
CA ILE A 229 -20.83 -16.54 -10.70
C ILE A 229 -20.39 -15.36 -11.59
N THR A 230 -20.11 -15.61 -12.87
CA THR A 230 -19.67 -14.58 -13.81
C THR A 230 -20.86 -13.75 -14.29
N HIS A 231 -20.79 -12.44 -14.08
CA HIS A 231 -21.77 -11.50 -14.62
C HIS A 231 -21.37 -11.06 -16.03
N ARG A 232 -22.13 -11.50 -17.04
CA ARG A 232 -21.80 -11.30 -18.46
C ARG A 232 -21.54 -9.85 -18.82
N GLN A 233 -22.44 -8.93 -18.45
CA GLN A 233 -22.31 -7.51 -18.81
C GLN A 233 -21.03 -6.90 -18.19
N THR A 234 -20.72 -7.24 -16.93
CA THR A 234 -19.48 -6.77 -16.29
C THR A 234 -18.25 -7.37 -16.94
N ALA A 235 -18.28 -8.67 -17.25
CA ALA A 235 -17.16 -9.38 -17.84
C ALA A 235 -16.77 -8.73 -19.18
N TRP A 236 -17.73 -8.53 -20.08
CA TRP A 236 -17.47 -7.96 -21.40
C TRP A 236 -16.99 -6.50 -21.30
N ALA A 237 -17.63 -5.67 -20.47
CA ALA A 237 -17.18 -4.30 -20.25
C ALA A 237 -15.74 -4.25 -19.72
N CYS A 238 -15.43 -5.04 -18.68
CA CYS A 238 -14.09 -5.05 -18.10
C CYS A 238 -13.04 -5.61 -19.06
N LEU A 239 -13.36 -6.63 -19.85
CA LEU A 239 -12.45 -7.21 -20.83
C LEU A 239 -12.17 -6.23 -21.98
N ALA A 240 -13.17 -5.46 -22.44
CA ALA A 240 -12.96 -4.36 -23.38
C ALA A 240 -12.03 -3.27 -22.80
N GLU A 241 -12.27 -2.83 -21.57
CA GLU A 241 -11.39 -1.85 -20.88
C GLU A 241 -9.96 -2.37 -20.77
N ARG A 242 -9.80 -3.65 -20.41
CA ARG A 242 -8.49 -4.28 -20.24
C ARG A 242 -7.77 -4.52 -21.56
N ALA A 243 -8.49 -4.84 -22.64
CA ALA A 243 -7.91 -4.92 -23.98
C ALA A 243 -7.40 -3.56 -24.45
N CYS A 244 -8.16 -2.48 -24.20
CA CYS A 244 -7.70 -1.11 -24.43
C CYS A 244 -6.42 -0.82 -23.63
N LEU A 245 -6.45 -1.10 -22.33
CA LEU A 245 -5.31 -0.89 -21.44
C LEU A 245 -4.08 -1.68 -21.88
N ARG A 246 -4.22 -2.95 -22.25
CA ARG A 246 -3.13 -3.84 -22.69
C ARG A 246 -2.38 -3.28 -23.90
N VAL A 247 -3.08 -2.65 -24.85
CA VAL A 247 -2.47 -2.01 -26.02
C VAL A 247 -1.76 -0.70 -25.62
N LEU A 248 -2.31 0.08 -24.69
CA LEU A 248 -1.70 1.31 -24.19
C LEU A 248 -0.50 1.05 -23.24
N GLU A 249 -0.52 -0.05 -22.50
CA GLU A 249 0.44 -0.46 -21.45
C GLU A 249 1.70 -1.16 -21.97
N GLY A 250 2.15 -0.88 -23.20
CA GLY A 250 3.40 -1.40 -23.78
C GLY A 250 4.68 -1.18 -22.95
N GLY A 251 4.60 -0.72 -21.69
CA GLY A 251 5.67 -0.74 -20.72
C GLY A 251 5.24 -0.58 -19.24
N CYS A 252 4.31 0.31 -18.86
CA CYS A 252 4.20 0.77 -17.45
C CYS A 252 2.80 1.33 -17.06
N SER A 253 2.55 1.52 -15.74
CA SER A 253 1.32 2.12 -15.17
C SER A 253 1.08 3.54 -15.66
N VAL A 254 0.02 3.74 -16.45
CA VAL A 254 -0.27 4.97 -17.20
C VAL A 254 -1.56 5.65 -16.69
N PRO A 255 -1.70 6.98 -16.77
CA PRO A 255 -2.88 7.75 -16.38
C PRO A 255 -4.02 7.58 -17.40
N VAL A 256 -4.40 6.33 -17.62
CA VAL A 256 -5.51 5.92 -18.49
C VAL A 256 -6.79 5.96 -17.66
N GLY A 257 -7.80 6.66 -18.17
CA GLY A 257 -9.16 6.62 -17.65
C GLY A 257 -10.11 5.99 -18.64
N VAL A 258 -11.16 5.34 -18.15
CA VAL A 258 -12.23 4.77 -18.98
C VAL A 258 -13.61 5.12 -18.43
N SER A 259 -14.62 5.02 -19.29
CA SER A 259 -16.04 4.97 -18.94
C SER A 259 -16.69 3.95 -19.85
N THR A 260 -17.47 3.04 -19.27
CA THR A 260 -18.06 1.92 -20.00
C THR A 260 -19.49 1.67 -19.61
N GLN A 261 -20.32 1.40 -20.61
CA GLN A 261 -21.64 0.85 -20.43
C GLN A 261 -21.86 -0.25 -21.47
N LEU A 262 -22.43 -1.37 -21.03
CA LEU A 262 -22.91 -2.42 -21.90
C LEU A 262 -24.37 -2.67 -21.53
N ASP A 263 -25.27 -2.40 -22.47
CA ASP A 263 -26.69 -2.61 -22.24
C ASP A 263 -27.11 -4.07 -22.50
N ASP A 264 -28.37 -4.38 -22.21
CA ASP A 264 -28.93 -5.71 -22.42
C ASP A 264 -29.08 -6.09 -23.89
N ALA A 265 -29.10 -5.12 -24.80
CA ALA A 265 -29.12 -5.34 -26.25
C ALA A 265 -27.74 -5.68 -26.84
N GLY A 266 -26.68 -5.58 -26.02
CA GLY A 266 -25.31 -5.83 -26.44
C GLY A 266 -24.63 -4.60 -27.04
N GLU A 267 -25.15 -3.39 -26.84
CA GLU A 267 -24.48 -2.16 -27.27
C GLU A 267 -23.42 -1.76 -26.24
N LEU A 268 -22.15 -1.87 -26.62
CA LEU A 268 -21.00 -1.46 -25.82
C LEU A 268 -20.62 -0.02 -26.18
N GLU A 269 -20.76 0.89 -25.21
CA GLU A 269 -20.18 2.22 -25.27
C GLU A 269 -18.93 2.26 -24.38
N LEU A 270 -17.76 2.41 -25.02
CA LEU A 270 -16.47 2.48 -24.35
C LEU A 270 -15.80 3.81 -24.69
N THR A 271 -15.61 4.63 -23.67
CA THR A 271 -14.77 5.82 -23.70
C THR A 271 -13.45 5.54 -23.03
N GLY A 272 -12.36 5.97 -23.64
CA GLY A 272 -11.01 5.90 -23.08
C GLY A 272 -10.32 7.25 -23.18
N CYS A 273 -9.44 7.55 -22.24
CA CYS A 273 -8.63 8.76 -22.27
C CYS A 273 -7.21 8.54 -21.72
N VAL A 274 -6.29 9.36 -22.20
CA VAL A 274 -4.89 9.43 -21.75
C VAL A 274 -4.56 10.88 -21.47
N THR A 275 -4.04 11.17 -20.27
CA THR A 275 -3.74 12.54 -19.82
C THR A 275 -2.29 12.66 -19.38
N SER A 276 -1.59 13.74 -19.73
CA SER A 276 -0.23 13.97 -19.23
C SER A 276 -0.22 14.21 -17.71
N LEU A 277 0.90 13.95 -17.03
CA LEU A 277 1.00 14.02 -15.56
C LEU A 277 0.73 15.42 -14.98
N ASP A 278 0.98 16.45 -15.77
CA ASP A 278 0.69 17.85 -15.45
C ASP A 278 -0.75 18.26 -15.83
N GLY A 279 -1.47 17.43 -16.60
CA GLY A 279 -2.83 17.70 -17.08
C GLY A 279 -2.91 18.56 -18.35
N SER A 280 -1.79 18.97 -18.95
CA SER A 280 -1.75 19.91 -20.09
C SER A 280 -2.17 19.28 -21.42
N LEU A 281 -1.92 17.97 -21.61
CA LEU A 281 -2.33 17.21 -22.78
C LEU A 281 -3.35 16.15 -22.38
N HIS A 282 -4.41 16.03 -23.17
CA HIS A 282 -5.49 15.08 -22.95
C HIS A 282 -6.04 14.59 -24.29
N VAL A 283 -6.07 13.27 -24.47
CA VAL A 283 -6.69 12.61 -25.62
C VAL A 283 -7.81 11.74 -25.11
N GLN A 284 -8.99 11.85 -25.73
CA GLN A 284 -10.17 11.07 -25.39
C GLN A 284 -10.87 10.65 -26.68
N HIS A 285 -11.39 9.43 -26.69
CA HIS A 285 -12.28 8.97 -27.75
C HIS A 285 -13.31 7.97 -27.22
N THR A 286 -14.41 7.83 -27.96
CA THR A 286 -15.53 6.95 -27.62
C THR A 286 -15.87 6.09 -28.81
N LEU A 287 -15.96 4.78 -28.61
CA LEU A 287 -16.55 3.84 -29.57
C LEU A 287 -17.87 3.35 -29.00
N LYS A 288 -18.87 3.22 -29.88
CA LYS A 288 -20.18 2.66 -29.57
C LYS A 288 -20.52 1.62 -30.61
N GLU A 289 -20.50 0.35 -30.23
CA GLU A 289 -20.62 -0.78 -31.14
C GLU A 289 -21.42 -1.91 -30.52
N LYS A 290 -22.14 -2.67 -31.36
CA LYS A 290 -22.80 -3.89 -30.91
C LYS A 290 -21.78 -5.03 -30.78
N VAL A 291 -21.82 -5.73 -29.65
CA VAL A 291 -20.94 -6.87 -29.33
C VAL A 291 -21.78 -8.10 -29.00
N GLU A 292 -21.39 -9.27 -29.50
CA GLU A 292 -22.12 -10.53 -29.29
C GLU A 292 -21.24 -11.61 -28.62
N SER A 293 -19.98 -11.30 -28.40
CA SER A 293 -18.98 -12.19 -27.81
C SER A 293 -17.95 -11.45 -26.95
N VAL A 294 -17.13 -12.21 -26.21
CA VAL A 294 -15.98 -11.66 -25.49
C VAL A 294 -14.95 -11.09 -26.46
N GLU A 295 -14.74 -11.78 -27.58
CA GLU A 295 -13.81 -11.43 -28.64
C GLU A 295 -14.19 -10.08 -29.28
N ASP A 296 -15.49 -9.83 -29.50
CA ASP A 296 -15.97 -8.54 -30.00
C ASP A 296 -15.66 -7.42 -29.01
N ALA A 297 -15.94 -7.63 -27.71
CA ALA A 297 -15.71 -6.65 -26.67
C ALA A 297 -14.21 -6.30 -26.52
N GLU A 298 -13.33 -7.31 -26.49
CA GLU A 298 -11.88 -7.08 -26.49
C GLU A 298 -11.42 -6.35 -27.77
N SER A 299 -11.99 -6.69 -28.92
CA SER A 299 -11.67 -6.07 -30.21
C SER A 299 -12.03 -4.58 -30.24
N VAL A 300 -13.19 -4.18 -29.69
CA VAL A 300 -13.57 -2.77 -29.48
C VAL A 300 -12.53 -2.05 -28.62
N GLY A 301 -12.13 -2.67 -27.50
CA GLY A 301 -11.10 -2.14 -26.61
C GLY A 301 -9.76 -1.89 -27.32
N ALA A 302 -9.26 -2.90 -28.03
CA ALA A 302 -8.00 -2.80 -28.77
C ALA A 302 -8.05 -1.73 -29.87
N ARG A 303 -9.17 -1.61 -30.60
CA ARG A 303 -9.37 -0.55 -31.60
C ARG A 303 -9.36 0.83 -30.97
N LEU A 304 -10.07 1.03 -29.87
CA LEU A 304 -10.10 2.31 -29.17
C LEU A 304 -8.68 2.76 -28.77
N ALA A 305 -7.88 1.84 -28.23
CA ALA A 305 -6.49 2.15 -27.88
C ALA A 305 -5.68 2.63 -29.09
N LYS A 306 -5.84 1.99 -30.26
CA LYS A 306 -5.20 2.44 -31.51
C LYS A 306 -5.65 3.84 -31.89
N VAL A 307 -6.95 4.13 -31.85
CA VAL A 307 -7.45 5.48 -32.15
C VAL A 307 -6.89 6.52 -31.19
N LEU A 308 -6.79 6.21 -29.89
CA LEU A 308 -6.16 7.09 -28.90
C LEU A 308 -4.68 7.36 -29.24
N ILE A 309 -3.93 6.33 -29.59
CA ILE A 309 -2.51 6.45 -29.98
C ILE A 309 -2.37 7.35 -31.21
N ASP A 310 -3.15 7.08 -32.26
CA ASP A 310 -3.15 7.84 -33.52
C ASP A 310 -3.60 9.30 -33.30
N SER A 311 -4.43 9.54 -32.27
CA SER A 311 -4.88 10.88 -31.85
C SER A 311 -3.92 11.61 -30.90
N GLY A 312 -2.72 11.06 -30.66
CA GLY A 312 -1.65 11.73 -29.91
C GLY A 312 -1.33 11.15 -28.54
N ALA A 313 -2.02 10.10 -28.09
CA ALA A 313 -1.73 9.47 -26.80
C ALA A 313 -0.31 8.87 -26.75
N GLY A 314 0.23 8.44 -27.89
CA GLY A 314 1.59 7.85 -27.97
C GLY A 314 2.68 8.76 -27.42
N LYS A 315 2.59 10.08 -27.68
CA LYS A 315 3.53 11.07 -27.14
C LYS A 315 3.41 11.18 -25.61
N ILE A 316 2.19 11.25 -25.11
CA ILE A 316 1.91 11.33 -23.67
C ILE A 316 2.50 10.12 -22.94
N LEU A 317 2.26 8.92 -23.47
CA LEU A 317 2.76 7.66 -22.88
C LEU A 317 4.30 7.61 -22.87
N ALA A 318 4.95 8.05 -23.95
CA ALA A 318 6.41 8.10 -24.04
C ALA A 318 7.03 9.06 -23.00
N ASP A 319 6.45 10.25 -22.82
CA ASP A 319 6.94 11.23 -21.85
C ASP A 319 6.77 10.73 -20.40
N ILE A 320 5.70 9.98 -20.13
CA ILE A 320 5.44 9.37 -18.81
C ILE A 320 6.47 8.30 -18.48
N ASN A 321 6.82 7.45 -19.44
CA ASN A 321 7.84 6.42 -19.23
C ASN A 321 9.20 7.06 -18.90
N LYS A 322 9.58 8.13 -19.61
CA LYS A 322 10.80 8.89 -19.31
C LYS A 322 10.79 9.54 -17.93
N ASP A 323 9.66 10.16 -17.54
CA ASP A 323 9.52 10.74 -16.19
C ASP A 323 9.67 9.68 -15.09
N ARG A 324 9.08 8.49 -15.30
CA ARG A 324 9.20 7.37 -14.37
C ARG A 324 10.65 6.90 -14.24
N GLU A 325 11.34 6.64 -15.35
CA GLU A 325 12.74 6.23 -15.36
C GLU A 325 13.62 7.24 -14.61
N ARG A 326 13.40 8.54 -14.86
CA ARG A 326 14.08 9.61 -14.12
C ARG A 326 13.82 9.53 -12.62
N ARG A 327 12.56 9.40 -12.20
CA ARG A 327 12.21 9.35 -10.77
C ARG A 327 12.71 8.10 -10.06
N VAL A 328 12.75 6.96 -10.76
CA VAL A 328 13.35 5.72 -10.25
C VAL A 328 14.85 5.95 -10.03
N ALA A 329 15.55 6.49 -11.02
CA ALA A 329 16.98 6.81 -10.88
C ALA A 329 17.24 7.82 -9.74
N GLU A 330 16.40 8.84 -9.58
CA GLU A 330 16.48 9.79 -8.46
C GLU A 330 16.25 9.11 -7.09
N ALA A 331 15.34 8.14 -7.02
CA ALA A 331 15.08 7.39 -5.79
C ALA A 331 16.25 6.45 -5.44
N GLU A 332 16.77 5.71 -6.42
CA GLU A 332 17.95 4.84 -6.27
C GLU A 332 19.19 5.64 -5.86
N ALA A 333 19.37 6.85 -6.43
CA ALA A 333 20.45 7.74 -6.04
C ALA A 333 20.33 8.21 -4.58
N LYS A 334 19.13 8.58 -4.12
CA LYS A 334 18.88 8.95 -2.72
C LYS A 334 19.14 7.79 -1.77
N GLU A 335 18.67 6.60 -2.12
CA GLU A 335 18.91 5.38 -1.35
C GLU A 335 20.41 5.10 -1.23
N THR A 336 21.16 5.23 -2.33
CA THR A 336 22.64 5.07 -2.34
C THR A 336 23.33 6.05 -1.39
N VAL A 337 22.87 7.30 -1.29
CA VAL A 337 23.44 8.30 -0.36
C VAL A 337 23.18 7.92 1.09
N VAL A 338 21.97 7.46 1.43
CA VAL A 338 21.63 6.99 2.79
C VAL A 338 22.45 5.75 3.15
N GLN A 339 22.54 4.80 2.23
CA GLN A 339 23.35 3.58 2.37
C GLN A 339 24.83 3.91 2.62
N ALA A 340 25.41 4.86 1.87
CA ALA A 340 26.78 5.31 2.10
C ALA A 340 26.96 5.97 3.48
N ARG A 341 25.98 6.75 3.95
CA ARG A 341 26.00 7.34 5.30
C ARG A 341 25.93 6.25 6.38
N LEU A 342 25.00 5.32 6.27
CA LEU A 342 24.84 4.21 7.21
C LEU A 342 26.05 3.27 7.20
N ALA A 343 26.67 3.03 6.04
CA ALA A 343 27.90 2.27 5.93
C ALA A 343 29.07 2.95 6.66
N LYS A 344 29.19 4.29 6.53
CA LYS A 344 30.17 5.07 7.29
C LYS A 344 29.93 4.96 8.78
N GLU A 345 28.69 5.17 9.23
CA GLU A 345 28.32 5.11 10.65
C GLU A 345 28.50 3.69 11.23
N LEU A 346 28.19 2.64 10.47
CA LEU A 346 28.45 1.25 10.87
C LEU A 346 29.94 0.96 10.99
N SER A 347 30.76 1.52 10.08
CA SER A 347 32.22 1.41 10.15
C SER A 347 32.74 2.10 11.41
N GLU A 348 32.30 3.31 11.71
CA GLU A 348 32.67 4.07 12.92
C GLU A 348 32.29 3.29 14.19
N ILE A 349 31.08 2.71 14.24
CA ILE A 349 30.64 1.85 15.36
C ILE A 349 31.56 0.63 15.53
N LYS A 350 31.97 0.00 14.43
CA LYS A 350 32.84 -1.18 14.45
C LYS A 350 34.30 -0.85 14.77
N SER A 351 34.79 0.35 14.38
CA SER A 351 36.20 0.72 14.51
C SER A 351 36.53 1.51 15.77
N GLU A 352 35.69 2.46 16.17
CA GLU A 352 36.01 3.44 17.21
C GLU A 352 35.40 3.08 18.57
N GLY A 353 34.25 2.39 18.57
CA GLY A 353 33.41 2.37 19.76
C GLY A 353 32.82 3.75 20.09
N CYS A 354 31.82 3.81 20.98
CA CYS A 354 31.15 5.07 21.34
C CYS A 354 32.14 6.09 21.90
N PRO A 355 32.29 7.28 21.29
CA PRO A 355 33.01 8.37 21.92
C PRO A 355 32.18 8.87 23.10
N VAL A 356 32.65 8.65 24.32
CA VAL A 356 32.23 9.49 25.45
C VAL A 356 33.19 10.67 25.48
N GLY A 357 32.63 11.88 25.57
CA GLY A 357 33.38 13.12 25.63
C GLY A 357 34.54 13.08 26.62
N GLU A 358 35.58 13.82 26.27
CA GLU A 358 36.85 14.00 26.99
C GLU A 358 36.70 13.97 28.52
N ASN A 359 37.22 12.89 29.14
CA ASN A 359 38.08 12.89 30.34
C ASN A 359 38.03 11.53 31.07
N ASN A 360 38.93 10.62 30.71
CA ASN A 360 39.88 10.01 31.64
C ASN A 360 40.71 8.95 30.90
N ALA A 361 42.02 9.17 30.91
CA ALA A 361 43.00 8.14 30.60
C ALA A 361 42.86 6.99 31.62
N VAL A 362 42.98 5.73 31.20
CA VAL A 362 44.17 4.86 31.33
C VAL A 362 43.80 3.46 30.80
N PHE A 363 44.78 2.80 30.15
CA PHE A 363 44.94 1.38 29.80
C PHE A 363 44.68 0.99 28.34
N ALA A 364 45.79 0.77 27.64
CA ALA A 364 45.90 0.05 26.39
C ALA A 364 46.17 -1.44 26.63
N GLU A 365 45.92 -2.23 25.56
CA GLU A 365 46.26 -3.63 25.30
C GLU A 365 45.21 -4.71 25.65
N SER A 366 44.41 -5.10 24.64
CA SER A 366 44.14 -6.50 24.27
C SER A 366 43.13 -6.57 23.11
N THR A 367 43.41 -7.41 22.13
CA THR A 367 42.56 -7.80 20.99
C THR A 367 41.29 -8.56 21.42
N VAL A 368 40.14 -8.31 20.73
CA VAL A 368 38.77 -8.94 20.79
C VAL A 368 37.72 -8.03 21.49
N PRO A 369 36.48 -7.89 20.94
CA PRO A 369 35.86 -6.60 20.61
C PRO A 369 35.39 -5.80 21.84
N ILE A 370 35.51 -4.49 21.72
CA ILE A 370 35.16 -3.52 22.76
C ILE A 370 33.63 -3.55 22.97
N SER A 371 33.18 -4.27 24.00
CA SER A 371 31.84 -4.09 24.57
C SER A 371 31.79 -2.74 25.27
N LEU A 372 31.02 -1.80 24.73
CA LEU A 372 30.91 -0.45 25.26
C LEU A 372 29.75 -0.36 26.23
N ALA A 373 30.05 -0.27 27.52
CA ALA A 373 29.09 0.09 28.56
C ALA A 373 27.72 -0.60 28.43
N GLY A 374 27.66 -1.87 28.04
CA GLY A 374 26.39 -2.61 27.90
C GLY A 374 25.65 -2.46 26.56
N ILE A 375 26.18 -1.74 25.57
CA ILE A 375 25.56 -1.59 24.24
C ILE A 375 26.26 -2.50 23.22
N ASN A 376 25.50 -3.39 22.57
CA ASN A 376 26.06 -4.30 21.55
C ASN A 376 25.24 -4.27 20.26
N LEU A 377 25.92 -4.24 19.12
CA LEU A 377 25.29 -4.42 17.82
C LEU A 377 24.94 -5.90 17.61
N VAL A 378 23.66 -6.19 17.33
CA VAL A 378 23.14 -7.54 17.07
C VAL A 378 23.06 -7.83 15.58
N LYS A 379 22.56 -6.87 14.79
CA LYS A 379 22.33 -7.02 13.35
C LYS A 379 22.31 -5.66 12.65
N ALA A 380 22.96 -5.52 11.49
CA ALA A 380 22.92 -4.28 10.69
C ALA A 380 23.06 -4.50 9.17
N ASP A 381 22.99 -5.74 8.69
CA ASP A 381 23.53 -6.12 7.38
C ASP A 381 22.72 -5.60 6.17
N ASP A 382 21.49 -5.16 6.38
CA ASP A 382 20.59 -4.68 5.33
C ASP A 382 20.54 -3.16 5.20
N PHE A 383 21.26 -2.41 6.06
CA PHE A 383 21.28 -0.93 6.08
C PHE A 383 19.88 -0.28 6.07
N SER A 384 18.87 -1.00 6.52
CA SER A 384 17.48 -0.56 6.61
C SER A 384 16.99 -0.69 8.05
N THR A 385 17.40 -1.78 8.71
CA THR A 385 16.98 -2.16 10.04
C THR A 385 18.19 -2.60 10.85
N TRP A 386 18.50 -1.87 11.91
CA TRP A 386 19.59 -2.22 12.81
C TRP A 386 19.07 -2.64 14.18
N TRP A 387 19.74 -3.60 14.80
CA TRP A 387 19.36 -4.17 16.08
C TRP A 387 20.51 -4.00 17.06
N PHE A 388 20.21 -3.48 18.24
CA PHE A 388 21.17 -3.31 19.32
C PHE A 388 20.62 -3.91 20.60
N THR A 389 21.47 -4.46 21.46
CA THR A 389 21.14 -4.65 22.88
C THR A 389 21.65 -3.46 23.68
N ILE A 390 20.91 -3.04 24.69
CA ILE A 390 21.37 -2.13 25.73
C ILE A 390 21.21 -2.80 27.10
N GLU A 391 22.26 -2.76 27.92
CA GLU A 391 22.27 -3.23 29.30
C GLU A 391 22.36 -2.01 30.23
N VAL A 392 21.49 -1.91 31.23
CA VAL A 392 21.54 -0.76 32.14
C VAL A 392 22.56 -1.02 33.25
N MET A 393 23.64 -0.23 33.24
CA MET A 393 24.76 -0.33 34.18
C MET A 393 24.58 0.62 35.37
N GLY A 394 25.18 0.28 36.52
CA GLY A 394 25.15 1.08 37.75
C GLY A 394 23.95 0.80 38.67
N GLU A 395 23.90 1.47 39.83
CA GLU A 395 22.80 1.32 40.79
C GLU A 395 21.52 1.96 40.25
N SER A 396 20.64 1.15 39.68
CA SER A 396 19.33 1.57 39.19
C SER A 396 18.30 0.44 39.32
N LEU A 397 17.03 0.75 39.11
CA LEU A 397 15.96 -0.26 39.10
C LEU A 397 16.07 -1.27 37.96
N TYR A 398 16.86 -0.97 36.94
CA TYR A 398 17.05 -1.79 35.74
C TYR A 398 18.44 -2.44 35.70
N GLN A 399 19.17 -2.42 36.82
CA GLN A 399 20.53 -2.94 36.90
C GLN A 399 20.62 -4.37 36.37
N SER A 400 21.58 -4.61 35.46
CA SER A 400 21.81 -5.91 34.81
C SER A 400 20.68 -6.40 33.89
N GLU A 401 19.67 -5.57 33.59
CA GLU A 401 18.65 -5.90 32.62
C GLU A 401 19.10 -5.53 31.20
N VAL A 402 18.87 -6.45 30.26
CA VAL A 402 19.25 -6.30 28.85
C VAL A 402 17.99 -6.18 27.99
N TYR A 403 17.93 -5.12 27.21
CA TYR A 403 16.82 -4.84 26.30
C TYR A 403 17.30 -4.76 24.86
N THR A 404 16.47 -5.22 23.91
CA THR A 404 16.78 -5.14 22.48
C THR A 404 16.05 -3.96 21.85
N LEU A 405 16.78 -3.12 21.13
CA LEU A 405 16.29 -2.00 20.33
C LEU A 405 16.33 -2.37 18.85
N GLN A 406 15.29 -1.97 18.12
CA GLN A 406 15.24 -2.01 16.67
C GLN A 406 15.17 -0.58 16.12
N PHE A 407 16.15 -0.24 15.29
CA PHE A 407 16.22 0.99 14.50
C PHE A 407 15.70 0.70 13.09
N ARG A 408 14.92 1.62 12.52
CA ARG A 408 14.55 1.63 11.10
C ARG A 408 14.87 2.99 10.50
N PHE A 409 15.52 2.99 9.35
CA PHE A 409 15.95 4.22 8.66
C PHE A 409 15.08 4.46 7.43
N ASP A 410 14.71 5.73 7.20
CA ASP A 410 14.03 6.13 5.97
C ASP A 410 14.99 6.83 5.00
N ALA A 411 14.49 7.16 3.81
CA ALA A 411 15.28 7.79 2.76
C ALA A 411 15.72 9.24 3.06
N GLN A 412 15.24 9.83 4.17
CA GLN A 412 15.60 11.19 4.61
C GLN A 412 16.64 11.17 5.74
N TYR A 413 16.99 10.01 6.30
CA TYR A 413 18.04 9.91 7.30
C TYR A 413 19.38 10.44 6.76
N PRO A 414 20.15 11.25 7.53
CA PRO A 414 19.97 11.60 8.94
C PRO A 414 19.13 12.86 9.18
N ILE A 415 18.56 13.49 8.14
CA ILE A 415 17.72 14.69 8.31
C ILE A 415 16.48 14.38 9.15
N SER A 416 15.82 13.26 8.86
CA SER A 416 14.80 12.66 9.72
C SER A 416 15.44 11.78 10.80
N SER A 417 14.75 11.64 11.93
CA SER A 417 15.12 10.67 12.96
C SER A 417 14.88 9.24 12.49
N PRO A 418 15.69 8.27 12.94
CA PRO A 418 15.36 6.87 12.76
C PRO A 418 14.14 6.51 13.63
N ALA A 419 13.32 5.56 13.15
CA ALA A 419 12.31 4.95 14.01
C ALA A 419 13.02 4.01 15.00
N VAL A 420 12.72 4.13 16.30
CA VAL A 420 13.33 3.28 17.33
C VAL A 420 12.26 2.69 18.24
N GLN A 421 12.34 1.39 18.51
CA GLN A 421 11.43 0.69 19.42
C GLN A 421 12.16 -0.42 20.18
N PHE A 422 11.65 -0.76 21.37
CA PHE A 422 12.04 -1.98 22.06
C PHE A 422 11.37 -3.19 21.39
N VAL A 423 12.14 -4.26 21.18
CA VAL A 423 11.63 -5.51 20.59
C VAL A 423 10.90 -6.31 21.67
N VAL A 424 9.63 -6.63 21.42
CA VAL A 424 8.73 -7.36 22.34
C VAL A 424 8.36 -8.77 21.88
N THR A 425 9.00 -9.29 20.82
CA THR A 425 8.74 -10.63 20.28
C THR A 425 9.79 -11.64 20.73
N ASP A 426 9.45 -12.94 20.63
CA ASP A 426 10.36 -14.07 20.87
C ASP A 426 10.97 -14.11 22.27
N GLY A 427 10.14 -13.95 23.30
CA GLY A 427 10.58 -14.00 24.71
C GLY A 427 11.34 -12.77 25.18
N ARG A 428 11.37 -11.69 24.39
CA ARG A 428 11.89 -10.38 24.79
C ARG A 428 10.75 -9.49 25.29
N GLU A 429 10.99 -8.75 26.36
CA GLU A 429 10.02 -7.82 26.93
C GLU A 429 10.51 -6.38 26.82
N SER A 430 9.57 -5.43 26.72
CA SER A 430 9.86 -4.00 26.83
C SER A 430 10.10 -3.60 28.29
N PRO A 431 10.96 -2.60 28.56
CA PRO A 431 11.12 -2.08 29.92
C PRO A 431 9.82 -1.47 30.46
N VAL A 432 9.53 -1.70 31.74
CA VAL A 432 8.37 -1.13 32.45
C VAL A 432 8.64 0.31 32.84
N HIS A 433 8.58 1.23 31.87
CA HIS A 433 9.03 2.61 32.01
C HIS A 433 7.94 3.66 31.66
N PRO A 434 7.89 4.84 32.31
CA PRO A 434 6.85 5.86 32.06
C PRO A 434 6.82 6.42 30.63
N HIS A 435 7.91 6.24 29.88
CA HIS A 435 8.07 6.65 28.49
C HIS A 435 8.10 5.49 27.50
N VAL A 436 7.77 4.26 27.93
CA VAL A 436 7.76 3.08 27.07
C VAL A 436 6.40 2.40 27.15
N TYR A 437 5.80 2.18 25.98
CA TYR A 437 4.51 1.50 25.85
C TYR A 437 4.68 -0.02 25.91
N SER A 438 3.57 -0.73 26.16
CA SER A 438 3.50 -2.19 26.23
C SER A 438 3.97 -2.91 24.96
N ASN A 439 3.85 -2.25 23.81
CA ASN A 439 4.31 -2.72 22.50
C ASN A 439 5.76 -2.29 22.17
N GLY A 440 6.49 -1.71 23.13
CA GLY A 440 7.88 -1.30 22.97
C GLY A 440 8.10 0.06 22.31
N HIS A 441 7.04 0.77 21.90
CA HIS A 441 7.18 2.14 21.41
C HIS A 441 7.71 3.08 22.49
N ILE A 442 8.54 4.04 22.07
CA ILE A 442 9.22 4.98 22.95
C ILE A 442 8.62 6.37 22.76
N CYS A 443 8.12 6.95 23.84
CA CYS A 443 7.62 8.33 23.90
C CYS A 443 8.72 9.26 24.42
N ALA A 444 9.73 9.56 23.59
CA ALA A 444 10.86 10.43 23.94
C ALA A 444 11.05 11.55 22.91
N SER A 445 11.22 12.79 23.39
CA SER A 445 11.36 14.00 22.55
C SER A 445 12.56 13.97 21.61
N ILE A 446 13.63 13.27 21.99
CA ILE A 446 14.88 13.13 21.20
C ILE A 446 14.68 12.43 19.85
N LEU A 447 13.63 11.61 19.72
CA LEU A 447 13.26 10.96 18.46
C LEU A 447 12.22 11.75 17.66
N GLY A 448 11.68 12.83 18.25
CA GLY A 448 10.71 13.74 17.65
C GLY A 448 11.29 15.14 17.46
N ASN A 449 10.81 16.11 18.25
CA ASN A 449 11.10 17.53 18.05
C ASN A 449 12.54 17.95 18.35
N GLU A 450 13.30 17.15 19.10
CA GLU A 450 14.68 17.45 19.51
C GLU A 450 15.72 16.68 18.67
N TRP A 451 15.28 15.94 17.64
CA TRP A 451 16.20 15.26 16.74
C TRP A 451 17.11 16.25 16.02
N SER A 452 18.39 15.87 15.90
CA SER A 452 19.36 16.61 15.11
C SER A 452 20.14 15.65 14.21
N PRO A 453 20.41 15.99 12.93
CA PRO A 453 21.12 15.11 12.00
C PRO A 453 22.58 14.80 12.36
N VAL A 454 23.11 15.47 13.39
CA VAL A 454 24.43 15.17 13.97
C VAL A 454 24.39 14.05 15.01
N LEU A 455 23.22 13.64 15.49
CA LEU A 455 23.07 12.54 16.44
C LEU A 455 23.29 11.20 15.73
N SER A 456 24.11 10.34 16.34
CA SER A 456 24.35 8.97 15.86
C SER A 456 23.37 7.97 16.48
N VAL A 457 23.25 6.80 15.87
CA VAL A 457 22.50 5.65 16.43
C VAL A 457 22.97 5.33 17.84
N ILE A 458 24.28 5.41 18.09
CA ILE A 458 24.84 5.16 19.41
C ILE A 458 24.43 6.25 20.42
N ALA A 459 24.41 7.53 20.03
CA ALA A 459 23.94 8.61 20.91
C ALA A 459 22.48 8.39 21.36
N VAL A 460 21.65 7.82 20.48
CA VAL A 460 20.29 7.40 20.83
C VAL A 460 20.30 6.24 21.83
N CYS A 461 21.12 5.20 21.59
CA CYS A 461 21.25 4.08 22.54
C CYS A 461 21.68 4.55 23.95
N VAL A 462 22.68 5.43 24.03
CA VAL A 462 23.17 6.00 25.30
C VAL A 462 22.07 6.82 25.99
N THR A 463 21.30 7.59 25.23
CA THR A 463 20.19 8.38 25.79
C THR A 463 19.09 7.48 26.36
N LEU A 464 18.72 6.40 25.65
CA LEU A 464 17.74 5.44 26.13
C LEU A 464 18.25 4.67 27.36
N GLN A 465 19.53 4.32 27.38
CA GLN A 465 20.16 3.71 28.54
C GLN A 465 20.14 4.66 29.75
N SER A 466 20.46 5.94 29.56
CA SER A 466 20.41 6.96 30.61
C SER A 466 18.98 7.21 31.11
N MET A 467 18.00 7.21 30.20
CA MET A 467 16.58 7.29 30.54
C MET A 467 16.19 6.15 31.50
N LEU A 468 16.57 4.90 31.21
CA LEU A 468 16.30 3.77 32.09
C LEU A 468 17.04 3.86 33.42
N ALA A 469 18.33 4.23 33.41
CA ALA A 469 19.15 4.34 34.61
C ALA A 469 18.63 5.40 35.60
N SER A 470 18.11 6.52 35.09
CA SER A 470 17.59 7.64 35.91
C SER A 470 16.19 7.41 36.49
N CYS A 471 15.55 6.29 36.13
CA CYS A 471 14.18 6.01 36.50
C CYS A 471 14.06 5.60 37.98
N LYS A 472 13.24 6.34 38.75
CA LYS A 472 13.07 6.15 40.19
C LYS A 472 11.95 5.17 40.57
N LYS A 473 11.10 4.78 39.61
CA LYS A 473 9.99 3.85 39.84
C LYS A 473 9.63 3.11 38.54
N LYS A 474 9.49 1.79 38.59
CA LYS A 474 8.97 0.99 37.48
C LYS A 474 7.46 1.18 37.37
N GLU A 475 7.04 2.03 36.45
CA GLU A 475 5.65 2.27 36.10
C GLU A 475 5.54 2.32 34.59
N ARG A 476 4.50 1.72 34.01
CA ARG A 476 4.24 1.85 32.58
C ARG A 476 3.67 3.23 32.27
N CYS A 477 3.95 3.71 31.06
CA CYS A 477 3.23 4.85 30.50
C CYS A 477 1.71 4.59 30.63
N VAL A 478 0.94 5.56 31.12
CA VAL A 478 -0.52 5.47 31.08
C VAL A 478 -0.92 5.39 29.61
N GLU A 479 -1.67 4.34 29.23
CA GLU A 479 -2.24 4.19 27.88
C GLU A 479 -3.28 5.30 27.63
N ARG A 480 -2.82 6.54 27.49
CA ARG A 480 -3.59 7.61 26.88
C ARG A 480 -3.46 7.37 25.38
N PHE A 481 -4.59 7.16 24.71
CA PHE A 481 -4.73 7.29 23.27
C PHE A 481 -4.26 8.69 22.84
N VAL A 482 -2.95 8.88 22.69
CA VAL A 482 -2.32 10.07 22.13
C VAL A 482 -1.41 9.57 21.03
N PHE A 483 -2.02 9.41 19.85
CA PHE A 483 -1.30 9.40 18.58
C PHE A 483 -0.58 10.75 18.44
N ALA A 484 0.74 10.76 18.64
CA ALA A 484 1.59 11.89 18.31
C ALA A 484 2.73 11.41 17.40
N PHE A 485 2.49 11.61 16.09
CA PHE A 485 3.45 11.83 15.01
C PHE A 485 4.91 11.39 15.21
N HIS A 486 5.21 10.13 14.90
CA HIS A 486 6.14 9.75 13.82
C HIS A 486 6.10 8.21 13.69
N LEU A 487 5.80 7.73 12.48
CA LEU A 487 5.94 6.32 12.05
C LEU A 487 4.87 5.34 12.59
N ALA A 488 3.61 5.56 12.21
CA ALA A 488 2.62 4.47 12.14
C ALA A 488 2.74 3.74 10.79
N SER A 489 3.72 2.84 10.70
CA SER A 489 3.72 1.68 9.81
C SER A 489 4.42 0.53 10.53
N ASP A 490 3.70 -0.57 10.65
CA ASP A 490 4.08 -1.86 11.25
C ASP A 490 3.92 -1.98 12.77
N THR A 491 2.68 -2.19 13.20
CA THR A 491 2.32 -3.09 14.31
C THR A 491 0.89 -3.60 14.10
N ALA A 492 0.75 -4.74 13.41
CA ALA A 492 -0.44 -5.60 13.45
C ALA A 492 -0.08 -6.97 12.84
N LEU A 493 0.64 -7.79 13.61
CA LEU A 493 0.67 -9.24 13.52
C LEU A 493 0.71 -9.76 14.97
N LEU A 494 -0.06 -10.83 15.23
CA LEU A 494 -0.36 -11.49 16.51
C LEU A 494 -1.54 -10.81 17.25
N ASP A 495 -2.79 -11.27 17.21
CA ASP A 495 -3.40 -12.58 16.89
C ASP A 495 -4.48 -12.51 15.78
#